data_AF-A0A0R1WLN5-F1
#
_entry.id   AF-A0A0R1WLN5-F1
#
_cell.length_a   1.000
_cell.length_b   1.000
_cell.length_c   1.000
_cell.angle_alpha   90.00
_cell.angle_beta   90.00
_cell.angle_gamma   90.00
#
_symmetry.space_group_name_H-M   'P 1'
#
loop_
_entity.id
_entity.type
_entity.pdbx_description
1 polymer ?
#
loop_
_entity_poly.entity_id
_entity_poly.type
_entity_poly.pdbx_seq_one_letter_code
_entity_poly.pdbx_strand_id
1 'polypeptide(L)'
;MPLLSRISNPSIAFTTQTFFNILSLGLFILINYKIAYQNSQETSVISFNRLFLGSILAFVSLLIAQIIFKWIEIHLFHLSGFSENTNLLLEISRKYPFYIIGIIFTAPVLEELVFRKVLFGNMSDFISPNLAAAFSSLLFSFAHHDGHFIIYFVLGLILCFTYHKTQSILAPIFAHIGMNIVILAFAL
;
A
#
# COMPACT_ATOMS: atom_id res chain seq x y z
N MET A 1 -20.10 14.07 18.35
CA MET A 1 -20.26 12.75 19.01
C MET A 1 -19.29 12.65 20.19
N PRO A 2 -19.77 12.61 21.45
CA PRO A 2 -18.94 12.73 22.67
C PRO A 2 -18.17 11.46 23.09
N LEU A 3 -18.19 10.39 22.28
CA LEU A 3 -17.52 9.13 22.63
C LEU A 3 -16.00 9.17 22.43
N LEU A 4 -15.49 10.05 21.56
CA LEU A 4 -14.06 10.14 21.25
C LEU A 4 -13.26 11.05 22.20
N SER A 5 -13.92 11.89 23.00
CA SER A 5 -13.24 12.73 24.02
C SER A 5 -12.82 11.96 25.27
N ARG A 6 -13.10 10.65 25.35
CA ARG A 6 -12.75 9.77 26.48
C ARG A 6 -11.49 8.95 26.29
N ILE A 7 -10.84 8.97 25.12
CA ILE A 7 -9.52 8.34 24.96
C ILE A 7 -8.45 9.39 25.26
N SER A 8 -8.30 9.75 26.53
CA SER A 8 -7.28 10.71 26.99
C SER A 8 -5.86 10.14 27.00
N ASN A 9 -5.71 8.83 26.76
CA ASN A 9 -4.42 8.16 26.72
C ASN A 9 -4.08 7.70 25.29
N PRO A 10 -3.15 8.38 24.59
CA PRO A 10 -2.80 8.03 23.22
C PRO A 10 -2.25 6.60 23.09
N SER A 11 -1.65 6.02 24.14
CA SER A 11 -1.22 4.61 24.11
C SER A 11 -2.38 3.64 23.91
N ILE A 12 -3.51 3.89 24.60
CA ILE A 12 -4.72 3.08 24.47
C ILE A 12 -5.30 3.28 23.07
N ALA A 13 -5.32 4.52 22.55
CA ALA A 13 -5.80 4.82 21.20
C ALA A 13 -5.03 4.03 20.13
N PHE A 14 -3.70 4.15 20.09
CA PHE A 14 -2.89 3.49 19.06
C PHE A 14 -2.88 1.97 19.20
N THR A 15 -2.84 1.44 20.43
CA THR A 15 -2.94 -0.01 20.65
C THR A 15 -4.29 -0.56 20.18
N THR A 16 -5.37 0.15 20.50
CA THR A 16 -6.73 -0.19 20.06
C THR A 16 -6.87 -0.11 18.55
N GLN A 17 -6.31 0.94 17.92
CA GLN A 17 -6.29 1.08 16.47
C GLN A 17 -5.52 -0.07 15.80
N THR A 18 -4.34 -0.41 16.30
CA THR A 18 -3.55 -1.55 15.78
C THR A 18 -4.34 -2.85 15.89
N PHE A 19 -5.02 -3.09 17.01
CA PHE A 19 -5.88 -4.26 17.18
C PHE A 19 -7.00 -4.28 16.13
N PHE A 20 -7.74 -3.18 15.96
CA PHE A 20 -8.81 -3.09 14.96
C PHE A 20 -8.30 -3.22 13.52
N ASN A 21 -7.12 -2.71 13.21
CA ASN A 21 -6.48 -2.87 11.91
C ASN A 21 -6.20 -4.36 11.63
N ILE A 22 -5.55 -5.05 12.56
CA ILE A 22 -5.24 -6.48 12.44
C ILE A 22 -6.54 -7.31 12.33
N LEU A 23 -7.54 -6.99 13.15
CA LEU A 23 -8.85 -7.64 13.09
C LEU A 23 -9.52 -7.42 11.74
N SER A 24 -9.51 -6.20 11.23
CA SER A 24 -10.10 -5.83 9.93
C SER A 24 -9.40 -6.57 8.79
N LEU A 25 -8.07 -6.65 8.82
CA LEU A 25 -7.31 -7.45 7.86
C LEU A 25 -7.70 -8.93 7.92
N GLY A 26 -7.77 -9.50 9.14
CA GLY A 26 -8.18 -10.88 9.35
C GLY A 26 -9.57 -11.16 8.79
N LEU A 27 -10.54 -10.30 9.09
CA LEU A 27 -11.90 -10.38 8.55
C LEU A 27 -11.90 -10.27 7.01
N PHE A 28 -11.14 -9.33 6.45
CA PHE A 28 -11.07 -9.14 5.01
C PHE A 28 -10.47 -10.37 4.30
N ILE A 29 -9.40 -10.95 4.84
CA ILE A 29 -8.81 -12.20 4.35
C ILE A 29 -9.81 -13.36 4.46
N LEU A 30 -10.49 -13.49 5.59
CA LEU A 30 -11.50 -14.54 5.80
C LEU A 30 -12.67 -14.41 4.80
N ILE A 31 -13.15 -13.19 4.56
CA ILE A 31 -14.18 -12.91 3.56
C ILE A 31 -13.67 -13.24 2.16
N ASN A 32 -12.46 -12.81 1.80
CA ASN A 32 -11.86 -13.12 0.50
C ASN A 32 -11.71 -14.63 0.30
N TYR A 33 -11.33 -15.37 1.34
CA TYR A 33 -11.22 -16.82 1.31
C TYR A 33 -12.58 -17.50 1.16
N LYS A 34 -13.60 -17.07 1.92
CA LYS A 34 -14.95 -17.66 1.86
C LYS A 34 -15.68 -17.36 0.55
N ILE A 35 -15.52 -16.15 0.02
CA ILE A 35 -16.14 -15.74 -1.26
C ILE A 35 -15.31 -16.25 -2.44
N ALA A 36 -14.04 -16.60 -2.22
CA ALA A 36 -13.07 -16.97 -3.25
C ALA A 36 -13.07 -15.98 -4.43
N TYR A 37 -13.20 -14.69 -4.10
CA TYR A 37 -13.37 -13.64 -5.11
C TYR A 37 -12.13 -13.53 -5.99
N GLN A 38 -12.30 -13.74 -7.29
CA GLN A 38 -11.28 -13.58 -8.31
C GLN A 38 -11.84 -12.66 -9.40
N ASN A 39 -11.07 -11.64 -9.76
CA ASN A 39 -11.35 -10.80 -10.92
C ASN A 39 -10.59 -11.33 -12.15
N SER A 40 -10.77 -10.70 -13.31
CA SER A 40 -10.13 -11.11 -14.57
C SER A 40 -8.61 -11.05 -14.59
N GLN A 41 -7.99 -10.33 -13.64
CA GLN A 41 -6.54 -10.19 -13.55
C GLN A 41 -5.92 -11.37 -12.80
N GLU A 42 -6.67 -12.07 -11.96
CA GLU A 42 -6.17 -13.19 -11.14
C GLU A 42 -6.31 -14.54 -11.84
N THR A 43 -5.27 -15.37 -11.68
CA THR A 43 -5.34 -16.79 -12.04
C THR A 43 -5.52 -17.66 -10.81
N SER A 44 -6.24 -18.78 -10.96
CA SER A 44 -6.38 -19.80 -9.92
C SER A 44 -5.09 -20.59 -9.67
N VAL A 45 -4.13 -20.56 -10.60
CA VAL A 45 -2.86 -21.29 -10.51
C VAL A 45 -1.69 -20.32 -10.47
N ILE A 46 -1.12 -20.11 -9.28
CA ILE A 46 0.01 -19.20 -9.09
C ILE A 46 1.32 -19.95 -9.35
N SER A 47 2.05 -19.54 -10.38
CA SER A 47 3.41 -20.02 -10.62
C SER A 47 4.39 -19.37 -9.63
N PHE A 48 5.11 -20.20 -8.86
CA PHE A 48 6.10 -19.72 -7.89
C PHE A 48 7.15 -18.79 -8.52
N ASN A 49 7.71 -19.15 -9.68
CA ASN A 49 8.73 -18.34 -10.33
C ASN A 49 8.19 -16.98 -10.76
N ARG A 50 6.96 -16.93 -11.29
CA ARG A 50 6.31 -15.68 -11.69
C ARG A 50 6.02 -14.79 -10.48
N LEU A 51 5.52 -15.38 -9.40
CA LEU A 51 5.28 -14.68 -8.14
C LEU A 51 6.59 -14.13 -7.55
N PHE A 52 7.60 -14.99 -7.40
CA PHE A 52 8.87 -14.64 -6.78
C PHE A 52 9.61 -13.57 -7.59
N LEU A 53 9.86 -13.81 -8.88
CA LEU A 53 10.56 -12.85 -9.73
C LEU A 53 9.75 -11.56 -9.88
N GLY A 54 8.42 -11.67 -10.04
CA GLY A 54 7.55 -10.51 -10.12
C GLY A 54 7.60 -9.64 -8.86
N SER A 55 7.58 -10.25 -7.67
CA SER A 55 7.71 -9.54 -6.39
C SER A 55 9.05 -8.83 -6.26
N ILE A 56 10.15 -9.50 -6.61
CA ILE A 56 11.50 -8.93 -6.54
C ILE A 56 11.68 -7.77 -7.52
N LEU A 57 11.27 -7.96 -8.78
CA LEU A 57 11.36 -6.90 -9.80
C LEU A 57 10.50 -5.69 -9.43
N ALA A 58 9.30 -5.92 -8.92
CA ALA A 58 8.43 -4.86 -8.44
C ALA A 58 9.05 -4.13 -7.26
N PHE A 59 9.56 -4.85 -6.25
CA PHE A 59 10.24 -4.27 -5.10
C PHE A 59 11.40 -3.36 -5.51
N VAL A 60 12.29 -3.83 -6.39
CA VAL A 60 13.41 -3.03 -6.90
C VAL A 60 12.92 -1.81 -7.69
N SER A 61 11.89 -1.98 -8.53
CA SER A 61 11.31 -0.89 -9.31
C SER A 61 10.69 0.18 -8.43
N LEU A 62 10.02 -0.22 -7.34
CA LEU A 62 9.44 0.69 -6.36
C LEU A 62 10.52 1.50 -5.64
N LEU A 63 11.63 0.87 -5.23
CA LEU A 63 12.74 1.59 -4.60
C LEU A 63 13.40 2.60 -5.55
N ILE A 64 13.61 2.23 -6.81
CA ILE A 64 14.17 3.12 -7.82
C ILE A 64 13.22 4.30 -8.08
N ALA A 65 11.93 4.01 -8.27
CA ALA A 65 10.91 5.04 -8.48
C ALA A 65 10.82 5.98 -7.27
N GLN A 66 10.86 5.43 -6.05
CA GLN A 66 10.88 6.22 -4.82
C GLN A 66 12.03 7.22 -4.81
N ILE A 67 13.25 6.78 -5.15
CA ILE A 67 14.43 7.66 -5.16
C ILE A 67 14.29 8.75 -6.23
N ILE A 68 13.92 8.37 -7.46
CA ILE A 68 13.86 9.29 -8.60
C ILE A 68 12.74 10.31 -8.43
N PHE A 69 11.51 9.86 -8.18
CA PHE A 69 10.35 10.76 -8.15
C PHE A 69 10.33 11.62 -6.88
N LYS A 70 10.84 11.12 -5.77
CA LYS A 70 11.08 11.96 -4.59
C LYS A 70 12.09 13.07 -4.87
N TRP A 71 13.19 12.75 -5.56
CA TRP A 71 14.16 13.76 -5.97
C TRP A 71 13.52 14.82 -6.88
N ILE A 72 12.71 14.40 -7.85
CA ILE A 72 11.96 15.31 -8.74
C ILE A 72 11.04 16.23 -7.94
N GLU A 73 10.25 15.67 -7.02
CA GLU A 73 9.32 16.44 -6.18
C GLU A 73 10.01 17.49 -5.31
N ILE A 74 11.15 17.14 -4.70
CA ILE A 74 11.93 18.06 -3.89
C ILE A 74 12.49 19.23 -4.74
N HIS A 75 13.04 18.93 -5.92
CA HIS A 75 13.79 19.94 -6.69
C HIS A 75 12.91 20.77 -7.61
N LEU A 76 11.84 20.19 -8.17
CA LEU A 76 10.96 20.90 -9.10
C LEU A 76 9.74 21.53 -8.40
N PHE A 77 9.25 20.91 -7.32
CA PHE A 77 8.04 21.34 -6.63
C PHE A 77 8.32 21.86 -5.21
N HIS A 78 9.59 21.91 -4.80
CA HIS A 78 10.04 22.42 -3.50
C HIS A 78 9.35 21.74 -2.30
N LEU A 79 8.99 20.46 -2.46
CA LEU A 79 8.40 19.67 -1.39
C LEU A 79 9.46 19.27 -0.34
N SER A 80 9.01 18.94 0.86
CA SER A 80 9.89 18.46 1.91
C SER A 80 10.55 17.14 1.53
N GLY A 81 11.81 16.96 1.94
CA GLY A 81 12.54 15.71 1.74
C GLY A 81 11.98 14.52 2.54
N PHE A 82 11.00 14.75 3.41
CA PHE A 82 10.30 13.71 4.14
C PHE A 82 8.80 13.91 3.94
N SER A 83 8.09 12.80 3.75
CA SER A 83 6.64 12.79 3.62
C SER A 83 6.01 12.98 5.01
N GLU A 84 4.96 13.80 5.11
CA GLU A 84 4.26 14.04 6.38
C GLU A 84 3.72 12.72 6.95
N ASN A 85 3.16 11.88 6.08
CA ASN A 85 2.72 10.54 6.44
C ASN A 85 3.86 9.71 7.06
N THR A 86 5.03 9.66 6.39
CA THR A 86 6.18 8.90 6.90
C THR A 86 6.65 9.42 8.26
N ASN A 87 6.76 10.74 8.42
CA ASN A 87 7.19 11.37 9.67
C ASN A 87 6.24 11.08 10.83
N LEU A 88 4.94 11.24 10.60
CA LEU A 88 3.90 10.95 11.58
C LEU A 88 3.94 9.49 12.03
N LEU A 89 4.04 8.57 11.07
CA LEU A 89 4.11 7.14 11.33
C LEU A 89 5.38 6.76 12.12
N LEU A 90 6.52 7.40 11.83
CA LEU A 90 7.76 7.22 12.59
C LEU A 90 7.65 7.72 14.03
N GLU A 91 7.09 8.91 14.23
CA GLU A 91 6.89 9.47 15.58
C GLU A 91 5.99 8.56 16.43
N ILE A 92 4.86 8.12 15.87
CA ILE A 92 3.95 7.17 16.52
C ILE A 92 4.68 5.87 16.82
N SER A 93 5.43 5.32 15.87
CA SER A 93 6.12 4.02 16.02
C SER A 93 7.23 4.06 17.07
N ARG A 94 7.97 5.16 17.19
CA ARG A 94 8.99 5.32 18.25
C ARG A 94 8.35 5.30 19.65
N LYS A 95 7.13 5.84 19.78
CA LYS A 95 6.39 5.88 21.05
C LYS A 95 5.57 4.61 21.32
N TYR A 96 5.08 3.96 20.26
CA TYR A 96 4.21 2.79 20.29
C TYR A 96 4.69 1.73 19.28
N PRO A 97 5.73 0.94 19.61
CA PRO A 97 6.37 0.03 18.66
C PRO A 97 5.44 -1.01 18.02
N PHE A 98 4.37 -1.44 18.71
CA PHE A 98 3.38 -2.35 18.15
C PHE A 98 2.66 -1.78 16.90
N TYR A 99 2.62 -0.46 16.75
CA TYR A 99 2.00 0.21 15.61
C TYR A 99 2.73 -0.09 14.28
N ILE A 100 4.01 -0.49 14.34
CA ILE A 100 4.83 -0.90 13.19
C ILE A 100 4.19 -2.06 12.42
N ILE A 101 3.51 -2.98 13.11
CA ILE A 101 2.81 -4.11 12.45
C ILE A 101 1.75 -3.58 11.47
N GLY A 102 1.05 -2.52 11.87
CA GLY A 102 0.07 -1.86 11.01
C GLY A 102 0.70 -1.26 9.76
N ILE A 103 1.85 -0.61 9.90
CA ILE A 103 2.57 0.08 8.80
C ILE A 103 3.18 -0.92 7.81
N ILE A 104 3.79 -2.00 8.32
CA ILE A 104 4.51 -2.96 7.48
C ILE A 104 3.54 -3.92 6.80
N PHE A 105 2.53 -4.42 7.53
CA PHE A 105 1.69 -5.51 7.02
C PHE A 105 0.27 -5.03 6.72
N THR A 106 -0.40 -4.42 7.70
CA THR A 106 -1.83 -4.21 7.56
C THR A 106 -2.19 -3.18 6.49
N ALA A 107 -1.55 -2.01 6.53
CA ALA A 107 -1.82 -0.95 5.57
C ALA A 107 -1.48 -1.38 4.13
N PRO A 108 -0.27 -1.89 3.81
CA PRO A 108 0.05 -2.31 2.44
C PRO A 108 -0.88 -3.40 1.91
N VAL A 109 -1.24 -4.39 2.74
CA VAL A 109 -2.15 -5.45 2.29
C VAL A 109 -3.54 -4.90 1.99
N LEU A 110 -4.09 -4.06 2.87
CA LEU A 110 -5.40 -3.44 2.63
C LEU A 110 -5.38 -2.52 1.42
N GLU A 111 -4.33 -1.73 1.24
CA GLU A 111 -4.14 -0.86 0.09
C GLU A 111 -4.11 -1.66 -1.21
N GLU A 112 -3.32 -2.73 -1.31
CA GLU A 112 -3.28 -3.53 -2.53
C GLU A 112 -4.63 -4.22 -2.81
N LEU A 113 -5.33 -4.68 -1.78
CA LEU A 113 -6.65 -5.29 -1.94
C LEU A 113 -7.70 -4.27 -2.41
N VAL A 114 -7.72 -3.06 -1.86
CA VAL A 114 -8.66 -2.01 -2.26
C VAL A 114 -8.31 -1.47 -3.64
N PHE A 115 -7.08 -1.00 -3.85
CA PHE A 115 -6.72 -0.28 -5.06
C PHE A 115 -6.40 -1.22 -6.24
N ARG A 116 -5.79 -2.38 -6.01
CA ARG A 116 -5.44 -3.29 -7.11
C ARG A 116 -6.50 -4.34 -7.34
N LYS A 117 -6.85 -5.11 -6.32
CA LYS A 117 -7.80 -6.22 -6.50
C LYS A 117 -9.22 -5.71 -6.79
N VAL A 118 -9.72 -4.76 -6.00
CA VAL A 118 -11.10 -4.27 -6.18
C VAL A 118 -11.19 -3.18 -7.24
N LEU A 119 -10.46 -2.07 -7.11
CA LEU A 119 -10.61 -0.94 -8.04
C LEU A 119 -10.03 -1.26 -9.42
N PHE A 120 -8.71 -1.44 -9.53
CA PHE A 120 -8.07 -1.69 -10.83
C PHE A 120 -8.54 -2.99 -11.48
N GLY A 121 -8.59 -4.09 -10.72
CA GLY A 121 -8.94 -5.41 -11.23
C GLY A 121 -10.32 -5.45 -11.87
N ASN A 122 -11.32 -4.85 -11.22
CA ASN A 122 -12.68 -4.84 -11.74
C ASN A 122 -12.87 -3.79 -12.83
N MET A 123 -12.26 -2.61 -12.69
CA MET A 123 -12.38 -1.58 -13.71
C MET A 123 -11.74 -2.01 -15.04
N SER A 124 -10.70 -2.84 -15.00
CA SER A 124 -10.04 -3.38 -16.20
C SER A 124 -10.96 -4.25 -17.07
N ASP A 125 -12.13 -4.67 -16.56
CA ASP A 125 -13.15 -5.39 -17.34
C ASP A 125 -14.08 -4.45 -18.12
N PHE A 126 -14.20 -3.20 -17.67
CA PHE A 126 -15.13 -2.23 -18.25
C PHE A 126 -14.42 -1.17 -19.10
N ILE A 127 -13.16 -0.88 -18.82
CA ILE A 127 -12.33 0.09 -19.54
C ILE A 127 -10.95 -0.49 -19.85
N SER A 128 -10.15 0.21 -20.66
CA SER A 128 -8.81 -0.28 -20.99
C SER A 128 -7.95 -0.42 -19.72
N PRO A 129 -7.13 -1.48 -19.60
CA PRO A 129 -6.29 -1.70 -18.40
C PRO A 129 -5.38 -0.50 -18.08
N ASN A 130 -4.90 0.22 -19.09
CA ASN A 130 -4.08 1.41 -18.89
C ASN A 130 -4.87 2.55 -18.22
N LEU A 131 -6.13 2.77 -18.61
CA LEU A 131 -6.99 3.78 -17.98
C LEU A 131 -7.41 3.35 -16.57
N ALA A 132 -7.72 2.07 -16.36
CA ALA A 132 -8.01 1.53 -15.04
C ALA A 132 -6.81 1.70 -14.09
N ALA A 133 -5.58 1.42 -14.57
CA ALA A 133 -4.37 1.58 -13.79
C ALA A 133 -4.13 3.05 -13.42
N ALA A 134 -4.28 3.97 -14.39
CA ALA A 134 -4.16 5.40 -14.12
C ALA A 134 -5.19 5.86 -13.09
N PHE A 135 -6.47 5.48 -13.24
CA PHE A 135 -7.51 5.89 -12.30
C PHE A 135 -7.29 5.35 -10.88
N SER A 136 -6.98 4.06 -10.74
CA SER A 136 -6.66 3.45 -9.43
C SER A 136 -5.44 4.12 -8.79
N SER A 137 -4.41 4.42 -9.57
CA SER A 137 -3.18 5.06 -9.08
C SER A 137 -3.40 6.52 -8.68
N LEU A 138 -4.29 7.26 -9.36
CA LEU A 138 -4.69 8.60 -8.95
C LEU A 138 -5.38 8.58 -7.59
N LEU A 139 -6.35 7.67 -7.40
CA LEU A 139 -7.04 7.54 -6.12
C LEU A 139 -6.09 7.11 -4.99
N PHE A 140 -5.18 6.19 -5.27
CA PHE A 140 -4.13 5.78 -4.33
C PHE A 140 -3.26 6.97 -3.92
N SER A 141 -2.84 7.79 -4.89
CA SER A 141 -2.07 9.01 -4.63
C SER A 141 -2.82 10.01 -3.75
N PHE A 142 -4.09 10.29 -4.06
CA PHE A 142 -4.89 11.20 -3.25
C PHE A 142 -5.12 10.70 -1.82
N ALA A 143 -5.24 9.40 -1.61
CA ALA A 143 -5.47 8.81 -0.29
C ALA A 143 -4.30 9.01 0.70
N HIS A 144 -3.12 9.41 0.24
CA HIS A 144 -1.96 9.66 1.09
C HIS A 144 -1.94 11.07 1.71
N HIS A 145 -2.64 12.03 1.11
CA HIS A 145 -2.92 13.35 1.67
C HIS A 145 -1.72 14.17 2.19
N ASP A 146 -0.48 13.92 1.75
CA ASP A 146 0.73 14.62 2.24
C ASP A 146 1.46 15.45 1.16
N GLY A 147 0.80 15.67 0.01
CA GLY A 147 1.31 16.50 -1.08
C GLY A 147 2.25 15.79 -2.07
N HIS A 148 2.74 14.60 -1.74
CA HIS A 148 3.63 13.79 -2.59
C HIS A 148 2.87 13.03 -3.70
N PHE A 149 2.11 13.76 -4.52
CA PHE A 149 1.17 13.13 -5.45
C PHE A 149 1.83 12.34 -6.59
N ILE A 150 2.96 12.82 -7.13
CA ILE A 150 3.59 12.24 -8.32
C ILE A 150 4.21 10.90 -7.97
N ILE A 151 4.94 10.86 -6.85
CA ILE A 151 5.57 9.62 -6.39
C ILE A 151 4.52 8.55 -6.11
N TYR A 152 3.45 8.84 -5.35
CA TYR A 152 2.42 7.84 -5.06
C TYR A 152 1.67 7.39 -6.32
N PHE A 153 1.42 8.30 -7.27
CA PHE A 153 0.81 7.94 -8.54
C PHE A 153 1.69 6.94 -9.31
N VAL A 154 2.99 7.18 -9.40
CA VAL A 154 3.92 6.28 -10.08
C VAL A 154 4.04 4.92 -9.38
N LEU A 155 4.15 4.91 -8.05
CA LEU A 155 4.18 3.66 -7.29
C LEU A 155 2.90 2.84 -7.52
N GLY A 156 1.74 3.50 -7.52
CA GLY A 156 0.46 2.89 -7.86
C GLY A 156 0.46 2.24 -9.25
N LEU A 157 1.03 2.89 -10.25
CA LEU A 157 1.14 2.35 -11.60
C LEU A 157 2.02 1.10 -11.66
N ILE A 158 3.17 1.12 -10.98
CA ILE A 158 4.09 -0.03 -10.87
C ILE A 158 3.38 -1.22 -10.24
N LEU A 159 2.59 -0.99 -9.18
CA LEU A 159 1.85 -2.03 -8.49
C LEU A 159 0.70 -2.58 -9.34
N CYS A 160 -0.05 -1.73 -10.07
CA CYS A 160 -1.05 -2.18 -11.04
C CYS A 160 -0.42 -3.04 -12.14
N PHE A 161 0.71 -2.59 -12.71
CA PHE A 161 1.44 -3.35 -13.72
C PHE A 161 1.93 -4.70 -13.18
N THR A 162 2.48 -4.71 -11.97
CA THR A 162 2.95 -5.93 -11.31
C THR A 162 1.81 -6.92 -11.13
N TYR A 163 0.65 -6.45 -10.65
CA TYR A 163 -0.53 -7.28 -10.49
C TYR A 163 -0.99 -7.89 -11.83
N HIS A 164 -1.10 -7.06 -12.87
CA HIS A 164 -1.50 -7.49 -14.21
C HIS A 164 -0.53 -8.53 -14.81
N LYS A 165 0.79 -8.32 -14.67
CA LYS A 165 1.80 -9.23 -15.24
C LYS A 165 1.95 -10.52 -14.47
N THR A 166 1.87 -10.46 -13.15
CA THR A 166 2.03 -11.65 -12.29
C THR A 166 0.75 -12.46 -12.18
N GLN A 167 -0.40 -11.84 -12.47
CA GLN A 167 -1.74 -12.39 -12.29
C GLN A 167 -1.99 -12.87 -10.85
N SER A 168 -1.33 -12.21 -9.89
CA SER A 168 -1.38 -12.58 -8.47
C SER A 168 -1.29 -11.34 -7.60
N ILE A 169 -2.25 -11.15 -6.70
CA ILE A 169 -2.25 -10.03 -5.75
C ILE A 169 -1.13 -10.14 -4.72
N LEU A 170 -0.59 -11.34 -4.52
CA LEU A 170 0.52 -11.56 -3.59
C LEU A 170 1.79 -10.84 -4.05
N ALA A 171 2.03 -10.74 -5.35
CA ALA A 171 3.24 -10.11 -5.87
C ALA A 171 3.36 -8.61 -5.52
N PRO A 172 2.36 -7.75 -5.82
CA PRO A 172 2.40 -6.35 -5.39
C PRO A 172 2.36 -6.23 -3.86
N ILE A 173 1.66 -7.11 -3.13
CA ILE A 173 1.68 -7.12 -1.66
C ILE A 173 3.10 -7.32 -1.13
N PHE A 174 3.81 -8.36 -1.56
CA PHE A 174 5.17 -8.63 -1.07
C PHE A 174 6.14 -7.52 -1.46
N ALA A 175 6.00 -6.97 -2.66
CA ALA A 175 6.82 -5.84 -3.10
C ALA A 175 6.59 -4.59 -2.24
N HIS A 176 5.33 -4.27 -1.95
CA HIS A 176 4.95 -3.09 -1.17
C HIS A 176 5.36 -3.24 0.31
N ILE A 177 5.12 -4.40 0.92
CA ILE A 177 5.62 -4.72 2.27
C ILE A 177 7.15 -4.57 2.32
N GLY A 178 7.86 -5.15 1.34
CA GLY A 178 9.32 -5.06 1.27
C GLY A 178 9.82 -3.62 1.18
N MET A 179 9.19 -2.80 0.34
CA MET A 179 9.51 -1.38 0.23
C MET A 179 9.31 -0.66 1.56
N ASN A 180 8.18 -0.88 2.24
CA ASN A 180 7.89 -0.25 3.53
C ASN A 180 8.87 -0.67 4.62
N ILE A 181 9.29 -1.94 4.65
CA ILE A 181 10.34 -2.41 5.56
C ILE A 181 11.63 -1.62 5.34
N VAL A 182 12.07 -1.49 4.08
CA VAL A 182 13.29 -0.76 3.75
C VAL A 182 13.18 0.71 4.15
N ILE A 183 12.10 1.38 3.78
CA ILE A 183 11.89 2.80 4.10
C ILE A 183 11.91 3.00 5.62
N LEU A 184 11.20 2.16 6.37
CA LEU A 184 11.14 2.27 7.82
C LEU A 184 12.51 1.98 8.46
N ALA A 185 13.24 0.98 7.99
CA ALA A 185 14.56 0.62 8.50
C ALA A 185 15.60 1.74 8.31
N PHE A 186 15.53 2.49 7.20
CA PHE A 186 16.41 3.64 6.96
C PHE A 186 15.96 4.93 7.66
N ALA A 187 14.72 5.00 8.13
CA ALA A 187 14.16 6.21 8.74
C ALA A 187 14.06 6.15 10.28
N LEU A 188 14.25 4.96 10.89
CA LEU A 188 14.38 4.77 12.33
C LEU A 188 15.80 5.03 12.82
#